data_AF-A0A024H8T2-F1
#
_entry.id   AF-A0A024H8T2-F1
#
_cell.length_a   1.000
_cell.length_b   1.000
_cell.length_c   1.000
_cell.angle_alpha   90.00
_cell.angle_beta   90.00
_cell.angle_gamma   90.00
#
_symmetry.space_group_name_H-M   'P 1'
#
loop_
_entity.id
_entity.type
_entity.pdbx_description
1 polymer ?
#
loop_
_entity_poly.entity_id
_entity_poly.type
_entity_poly.pdbx_seq_one_letter_code
_entity_poly.pdbx_strand_id
1 'polypeptide(L)' 'MYQALSDVPAPDIDIPGVDDVRGAFASLNALADLPGIVSNEVSDTVVWLSWNHTKFITGVALPADAGNTVKKGNCFI' A
#
# COMPACT_ATOMS: atom_id res chain seq x y z
N MET A 1 -4.42 -5.64 -9.17
CA MET A 1 -4.68 -4.37 -8.47
C MET A 1 -5.58 -3.45 -9.27
N TYR A 2 -5.28 -3.16 -10.55
CA TYR A 2 -6.10 -2.25 -11.35
C TYR A 2 -7.56 -2.66 -11.57
N GLN A 3 -7.88 -3.96 -11.73
CA GLN A 3 -9.29 -4.40 -11.79
C GLN A 3 -10.07 -4.30 -10.49
N ALA A 4 -9.42 -4.12 -9.33
CA ALA A 4 -10.13 -3.94 -8.07
C ALA A 4 -10.59 -2.49 -7.85
N LEU A 5 -10.21 -1.56 -8.73
CA LEU A 5 -10.54 -0.13 -8.61
C LEU A 5 -11.95 0.18 -9.15
N SER A 6 -12.56 -0.72 -9.93
CA SER A 6 -13.95 -0.58 -10.38
C SER A 6 -14.96 -0.56 -9.22
N ASP A 7 -14.59 -1.15 -8.09
CA ASP A 7 -15.45 -1.30 -6.91
C ASP A 7 -15.15 -0.25 -5.83
N VAL A 8 -14.17 0.62 -6.07
CA VAL A 8 -13.82 1.72 -5.15
C VAL A 8 -14.89 2.80 -5.28
N PRO A 9 -15.49 3.27 -4.18
CA PRO A 9 -16.61 4.20 -4.23
C PRO A 9 -16.19 5.56 -4.80
N ALA A 10 -16.39 5.73 -6.11
CA ALA A 10 -16.51 6.99 -6.80
C ALA A 10 -17.98 7.11 -7.26
N PRO A 11 -18.91 7.44 -6.33
CA PRO A 11 -20.35 7.28 -6.55
C PRO A 11 -20.90 8.11 -7.72
N ASP A 12 -20.17 9.14 -8.13
CA ASP A 12 -20.55 10.06 -9.21
C ASP A 12 -19.89 9.72 -10.56
N ILE A 13 -19.13 8.61 -10.64
CA ILE A 13 -18.38 8.22 -11.85
C ILE A 13 -18.82 6.82 -12.29
N ASP A 14 -19.32 6.73 -13.53
CA ASP A 14 -19.92 5.50 -14.09
C ASP A 14 -18.90 4.37 -14.27
N ILE A 15 -17.65 4.71 -14.64
CA ILE A 15 -16.54 3.77 -14.76
C ILE A 15 -15.29 4.44 -14.16
N PRO A 16 -15.06 4.31 -12.84
CA PRO A 16 -13.91 4.94 -12.20
C PRO A 16 -12.60 4.36 -12.72
N GLY A 17 -11.67 5.27 -13.01
CA GLY A 17 -10.31 4.96 -13.40
C GLY A 17 -9.35 5.01 -12.21
N VAL A 18 -8.09 4.71 -12.51
CA VAL A 18 -7.00 4.79 -11.53
C VAL A 18 -6.92 6.17 -10.91
N ASP A 19 -6.94 7.20 -11.75
CA ASP A 19 -6.69 8.58 -11.33
C ASP A 19 -7.76 9.12 -10.37
N ASP A 20 -8.99 8.65 -10.49
CA ASP A 20 -10.12 9.06 -9.65
C ASP A 20 -9.95 8.65 -8.19
N VAL A 21 -9.16 7.60 -7.92
CA VAL A 21 -9.00 7.02 -6.60
C VAL A 21 -7.60 7.21 -6.00
N ARG A 22 -6.63 7.69 -6.80
CA ARG A 22 -5.22 7.90 -6.38
C ARG A 22 -5.10 8.69 -5.09
N GLY A 23 -5.84 9.79 -4.98
CA GLY A 23 -5.81 10.65 -3.80
C GLY A 23 -6.31 9.93 -2.54
N ALA A 24 -7.41 9.18 -2.65
CA ALA A 24 -7.95 8.40 -1.55
C ALA A 24 -6.96 7.32 -1.08
N PHE A 25 -6.36 6.57 -2.01
CA PHE A 25 -5.37 5.55 -1.62
C PHE A 25 -4.07 6.15 -1.07
N ALA A 26 -3.60 7.28 -1.62
CA ALA A 26 -2.45 7.99 -1.07
C ALA A 26 -2.72 8.46 0.37
N SER A 27 -3.96 8.84 0.68
CA SER A 27 -4.37 9.24 2.02
C SER A 27 -4.35 8.12 3.06
N LEU A 28 -4.27 6.84 2.66
CA LEU A 28 -4.13 5.71 3.59
C LEU A 28 -2.69 5.54 4.05
N ASN A 29 -1.72 5.89 3.20
CA ASN A 29 -0.32 5.63 3.46
C ASN A 29 0.31 6.69 4.36
N ALA A 30 1.32 6.29 5.15
CA ALA A 30 2.12 7.23 5.93
C ALA A 30 3.14 7.96 5.04
N LEU A 31 3.60 7.32 3.96
CA LEU A 31 4.47 7.91 2.95
C LEU A 31 3.67 8.88 2.06
N ALA A 32 4.20 10.10 1.90
CA ALA A 32 3.59 11.12 1.05
C ALA A 32 3.64 10.73 -0.43
N ASP A 33 2.62 11.14 -1.18
CA ASP A 33 2.51 11.02 -2.64
C ASP A 33 2.64 9.59 -3.20
N LEU A 34 2.41 8.58 -2.36
CA LEU A 34 2.41 7.18 -2.75
C LEU A 34 0.97 6.64 -2.81
N PRO A 35 0.34 6.54 -3.99
CA PRO A 35 -1.06 6.10 -4.15
C PRO A 35 -1.27 4.62 -3.88
N GLY A 36 -0.20 3.86 -3.62
CA GLY A 36 -0.26 2.43 -3.40
C GLY A 36 1.03 1.79 -3.84
N ILE A 37 1.32 0.65 -3.23
CA ILE A 37 2.45 -0.19 -3.63
C ILE A 37 2.02 -1.18 -4.70
N VAL A 38 2.97 -1.61 -5.51
CA VAL A 38 2.78 -2.60 -6.58
C VAL A 38 3.43 -3.92 -6.21
N SER A 39 3.00 -5.02 -6.85
CA SER A 39 3.40 -6.38 -6.43
C SER A 39 4.90 -6.65 -6.54
N ASN A 40 5.61 -5.97 -7.45
CA ASN A 40 7.06 -6.03 -7.54
C ASN A 40 7.75 -5.43 -6.31
N GLU A 41 7.24 -4.36 -5.71
CA GLU A 41 7.85 -3.74 -4.51
C GLU A 41 7.76 -4.67 -3.29
N VAL A 42 6.66 -5.43 -3.17
CA VAL A 42 6.54 -6.49 -2.14
C VAL A 42 7.54 -7.61 -2.43
N SER A 43 7.68 -8.01 -3.69
CA SER A 43 8.61 -9.06 -4.10
C SER A 43 10.06 -8.67 -3.85
N ASP A 44 10.43 -7.41 -4.12
CA ASP A 44 11.78 -6.89 -3.88
C ASP A 44 12.13 -6.90 -2.38
N THR A 45 11.15 -6.66 -1.51
CA THR A 45 11.33 -6.79 -0.05
C THR A 45 11.66 -8.23 0.35
N VAL A 46 10.98 -9.21 -0.25
CA VAL A 46 11.25 -10.64 -0.02
C VAL A 46 12.63 -11.05 -0.55
N VAL A 47 13.02 -10.54 -1.71
CA VAL A 47 14.36 -10.75 -2.28
C VAL A 47 15.43 -10.19 -1.34
N TRP A 48 15.25 -8.97 -0.84
CA TRP A 48 16.16 -8.36 0.14
C TRP A 48 16.26 -9.17 1.43
N LEU A 49 15.14 -9.67 1.97
CA LEU A 49 15.13 -10.53 3.16
C LEU A 49 15.89 -11.84 2.95
N SER A 50 16.06 -12.28 1.71
CA SER A 50 16.80 -13.50 1.36
C SER A 50 18.32 -13.28 1.22
N TRP A 51 18.83 -12.06 1.45
CA TRP A 51 20.24 -11.74 1.32
C TRP A 51 21.10 -12.22 2.51
N ASN A 52 22.40 -12.38 2.29
CA ASN A 52 23.33 -12.89 3.31
C ASN A 52 23.45 -12.00 4.56
N HIS A 53 23.24 -10.69 4.43
CA HIS A 53 23.32 -9.75 5.56
C HIS A 53 22.03 -9.66 6.37
N THR A 54 20.90 -10.16 5.85
CA THR A 54 19.62 -10.22 6.59
C THR A 54 19.43 -11.52 7.35
N LYS A 55 20.39 -12.47 7.31
CA LYS A 55 20.28 -13.81 7.93
C LYS A 55 19.98 -13.85 9.44
N PHE A 56 20.16 -12.73 10.14
CA PHE A 56 19.89 -12.61 11.57
C PHE A 56 18.53 -11.93 11.88
N ILE A 57 17.77 -11.55 10.85
CA ILE A 57 16.41 -11.05 10.98
C ILE A 57 15.46 -12.25 10.95
N THR A 58 14.81 -12.54 12.06
CA THR A 58 13.90 -13.70 12.20
C THR A 58 12.82 -13.42 13.24
N GLY A 59 11.68 -14.12 13.12
CA GLY A 59 10.58 -14.07 14.10
C GLY A 59 9.83 -12.74 14.18
N VAL A 60 10.01 -11.84 13.20
CA VAL A 60 9.38 -10.51 13.17
C VAL A 60 8.45 -10.38 11.97
N ALA A 61 7.36 -9.64 12.15
CA ALA A 61 6.56 -9.12 11.04
C ALA A 61 7.22 -7.84 10.53
N LEU A 62 7.51 -7.77 9.23
CA LEU A 62 8.03 -6.58 8.57
C LEU A 62 7.00 -6.07 7.53
N PRO A 63 6.18 -5.06 7.87
CA PRO A 63 5.20 -4.53 6.94
C PRO A 63 5.87 -3.89 5.71
N ALA A 64 5.44 -4.30 4.52
CA ALA A 64 5.74 -3.65 3.26
C ALA A 64 4.42 -3.07 2.71
N ASP A 65 3.97 -1.96 3.30
CA ASP A 65 2.61 -1.44 3.13
C ASP A 65 2.55 0.10 3.08
N ALA A 66 3.69 0.76 2.80
CA ALA A 66 3.83 2.23 2.84
C ALA A 66 3.43 2.88 4.18
N GLY A 67 3.49 2.11 5.27
CA GLY A 67 3.14 2.56 6.62
C GLY A 67 1.64 2.73 6.84
N ASN A 68 0.80 2.14 6.00
CA ASN A 68 -0.66 2.18 6.16
C ASN A 68 -1.11 1.64 7.53
N THR A 69 -0.53 0.51 7.98
CA THR A 69 -0.89 -0.09 9.28
C THR A 69 -0.43 0.69 10.50
N VAL A 70 0.54 1.60 10.36
CA VAL A 70 1.09 2.41 11.48
C VAL A 70 0.65 3.87 11.43
N LYS A 71 0.07 4.32 10.31
CA LYS A 71 -0.47 5.67 10.21
C LYS A 71 -1.56 5.83 11.26
N LYS A 72 -1.35 6.77 12.18
CA LYS A 72 -2.38 7.15 13.14
C LYS A 72 -3.48 7.87 12.36
N GLY A 73 -4.52 7.14 11.97
CA GLY A 73 -5.74 7.74 11.47
C GLY A 73 -6.31 8.63 12.59
N ASN A 74 -6.78 9.83 12.24
CA ASN A 74 -7.80 10.49 13.04
C ASN A 74 -9.07 9.63 12.92
N CYS A 75 -9.09 8.49 13.61
CA CYS A 75 -10.25 7.62 13.69
C CYS A 75 -11.25 8.32 14.63
N PHE A 76 -12.16 9.08 14.04
CA PHE A 76 -13.47 9.31 14.64
C PHE A 76 -14.28 8.03 14.38
N ILE A 77 -14.24 7.11 15.34
CA ILE A 77 -15.35 6.19 15.58
C ILE A 77 -16.56 6.98 16.05
#